data_AF-A0A2W6VJF7-F1
#
_entry.id   AF-A0A2W6VJF7-F1
#
_cell.length_a   1.000
_cell.length_b   1.000
_cell.length_c   1.000
_cell.angle_alpha   90.00
_cell.angle_beta   90.00
_cell.angle_gamma   90.00
#
_symmetry.space_group_name_H-M   'P 1'
#
loop_
_entity.id
_entity.type
_entity.pdbx_description
1 polymer ?
#
loop_
_entity_poly.entity_id
_entity_poly.type
_entity_poly.pdbx_seq_one_letter_code
_entity_poly.pdbx_strand_id
1 'polypeptide(L)'
;MSGYQSLVGRIREDTKRKVMAAWRMYGTGQVTRAQFQQLAAAILGQAGAKAAAAADLSVSLELSALNRRLEATSGVLPKRRTYMDAIVTILDDTDHDTVMQLERLALNAPLEAAQTAASTAIGQSGASGWVRQMDPDPCQLCRWWWREGRVWPLDHAMPTHPGCECVARPVNVDYKVREVTY
;
A
#
# COMPACT_ATOMS: atom_id res chain seq x y z
N MET A 1 15.34 4.41 5.84
CA MET A 1 13.87 4.36 5.76
C MET A 1 13.37 5.79 5.59
N SER A 2 12.54 6.08 4.59
CA SER A 2 12.03 7.45 4.41
C SER A 2 10.99 7.81 5.49
N GLY A 3 10.71 9.10 5.68
CA GLY A 3 9.63 9.56 6.57
C GLY A 3 8.27 8.97 6.18
N TYR A 4 8.04 8.79 4.87
CA TYR A 4 6.85 8.16 4.30
C TYR A 4 6.75 6.67 4.67
N GLN A 5 7.79 5.86 4.42
CA GLN A 5 7.78 4.43 4.80
C GLN A 5 7.52 4.25 6.30
N SER A 6 8.16 5.10 7.14
CA SER A 6 7.93 5.10 8.59
C SER A 6 6.48 5.42 8.97
N LEU A 7 5.82 6.33 8.25
CA LEU A 7 4.42 6.66 8.47
C LEU A 7 3.49 5.51 8.09
N VAL A 8 3.71 4.89 6.92
CA VAL A 8 2.95 3.72 6.48
C VAL A 8 3.13 2.57 7.46
N GLY A 9 4.36 2.28 7.90
CA GLY A 9 4.65 1.29 8.94
C GLY A 9 3.85 1.52 10.23
N ARG A 10 3.76 2.76 10.71
CA ARG A 10 2.91 3.10 11.88
C ARG A 10 1.43 2.87 11.63
N ILE A 11 0.92 3.22 10.45
CA ILE A 11 -0.49 2.98 10.08
C ILE A 11 -0.78 1.47 10.10
N ARG A 12 0.11 0.64 9.55
CA ARG A 12 -0.03 -0.83 9.52
C ARG A 12 -0.13 -1.40 10.93
N GLU A 13 0.82 -1.04 11.79
CA GLU A 13 0.86 -1.54 13.17
C GLU A 13 -0.36 -1.08 13.99
N ASP A 14 -0.80 0.16 13.81
CA ASP A 14 -2.02 0.65 14.47
C ASP A 14 -3.28 -0.06 13.98
N THR A 15 -3.35 -0.36 12.69
CA THR A 15 -4.46 -1.10 12.08
C THR A 15 -4.53 -2.51 12.64
N LYS A 16 -3.39 -3.23 12.70
CA LYS A 16 -3.30 -4.55 13.34
C LYS A 16 -3.80 -4.50 14.78
N ARG A 17 -3.29 -3.56 15.59
CA ARG A 17 -3.72 -3.44 17.00
C ARG A 17 -5.24 -3.26 17.13
N LYS A 18 -5.85 -2.42 16.27
CA LYS A 18 -7.30 -2.14 16.28
C LYS A 18 -8.15 -3.33 15.83
N VAL A 19 -7.75 -4.00 14.75
CA VAL A 19 -8.45 -5.22 14.28
C VAL A 19 -8.36 -6.31 15.34
N MET A 20 -7.18 -6.51 15.95
CA MET A 20 -7.02 -7.52 17.01
C MET A 20 -7.75 -7.16 18.30
N ALA A 21 -7.94 -5.87 18.60
CA ALA A 21 -8.80 -5.45 19.70
C ALA A 21 -10.28 -5.80 19.41
N ALA A 22 -10.76 -5.52 18.19
CA ALA A 22 -12.12 -5.91 17.78
C ALA A 22 -12.31 -7.44 17.80
N TRP A 23 -11.29 -8.21 17.39
CA TRP A 23 -11.31 -9.67 17.46
C TRP A 23 -11.44 -10.18 18.90
N ARG A 24 -10.69 -9.60 19.85
CA ARG A 24 -10.82 -9.94 21.27
C ARG A 24 -12.22 -9.62 21.82
N MET A 25 -12.82 -8.50 21.43
CA MET A 25 -14.19 -8.16 21.83
C MET A 25 -15.22 -9.17 21.31
N TYR A 26 -15.01 -9.69 20.09
CA TYR A 26 -15.83 -10.76 19.54
C TYR A 26 -15.65 -12.07 20.31
N GLY A 27 -14.39 -12.46 20.59
CA GLY A 27 -14.08 -13.67 21.36
C GLY A 27 -14.63 -13.67 22.80
N THR A 28 -14.85 -12.49 23.39
CA THR A 28 -15.49 -12.34 24.72
C THR A 28 -17.00 -12.10 24.65
N GLY A 29 -17.59 -12.11 23.45
CA GLY A 29 -19.03 -11.92 23.25
C GLY A 29 -19.53 -10.48 23.44
N GLN A 30 -18.64 -9.49 23.53
CA GLN A 30 -19.01 -8.07 23.66
C GLN A 30 -19.58 -7.48 22.35
N VAL A 31 -19.22 -8.08 21.21
CA VAL A 31 -19.77 -7.74 19.89
C VAL A 31 -20.19 -9.00 19.16
N THR A 32 -21.21 -8.89 18.32
CA THR A 32 -21.63 -9.99 17.44
C THR A 32 -20.67 -10.19 16.29
N ARG A 33 -20.75 -11.33 15.60
CA ARG A 33 -19.97 -11.61 14.39
C ARG A 33 -20.15 -10.52 13.32
N ALA A 34 -21.39 -10.10 13.08
CA ALA A 34 -21.70 -9.06 12.10
C ALA A 34 -21.10 -7.70 12.50
N GLN A 35 -21.16 -7.35 13.79
CA GLN A 35 -20.55 -6.13 14.31
C GLN A 35 -19.03 -6.16 14.18
N PHE A 36 -18.39 -7.30 14.46
CA PHE A 36 -16.95 -7.47 14.24
C PHE A 36 -16.58 -7.28 12.76
N GLN A 37 -17.29 -7.94 11.84
CA GLN A 37 -17.04 -7.82 10.39
C GLN A 37 -17.11 -6.36 9.93
N GLN A 38 -18.18 -5.65 10.31
CA GLN A 38 -18.37 -4.24 9.97
C GLN A 38 -17.26 -3.35 10.56
N LEU A 39 -16.93 -3.53 11.84
CA LEU A 39 -15.90 -2.76 12.52
C LEU A 39 -14.51 -2.99 11.92
N ALA A 40 -14.14 -4.25 11.69
CA ALA A 40 -12.86 -4.60 11.07
C ALA A 40 -12.76 -4.05 9.64
N ALA A 41 -13.82 -4.17 8.83
CA ALA A 41 -13.84 -3.61 7.49
C ALA A 41 -13.70 -2.08 7.48
N ALA A 42 -14.36 -1.39 8.41
CA ALA A 42 -14.25 0.06 8.57
C ALA A 42 -12.83 0.49 8.98
N ILE A 43 -12.20 -0.23 9.93
CA ILE A 43 -10.81 0.01 10.35
C ILE A 43 -9.86 -0.13 9.16
N LEU A 44 -9.97 -1.21 8.39
CA LEU A 44 -9.13 -1.47 7.22
C LEU A 44 -9.35 -0.41 6.12
N GLY A 45 -10.61 -0.03 5.87
CA GLY A 45 -10.97 1.03 4.92
C GLY A 45 -10.37 2.37 5.29
N GLN A 46 -10.51 2.79 6.55
CA GLN A 46 -9.95 4.05 7.04
C GLN A 46 -8.41 4.05 6.97
N ALA A 47 -7.77 2.94 7.33
CA ALA A 47 -6.32 2.80 7.26
C ALA A 47 -5.82 2.86 5.82
N GLY A 48 -6.49 2.16 4.90
CA GLY A 48 -6.20 2.23 3.46
C GLY A 48 -6.32 3.65 2.90
N ALA A 49 -7.36 4.40 3.29
CA ALA A 49 -7.52 5.79 2.89
C ALA A 49 -6.39 6.70 3.40
N LYS A 50 -6.00 6.54 4.68
CA LYS A 50 -4.87 7.30 5.26
C LYS A 50 -3.56 6.98 4.56
N ALA A 51 -3.32 5.70 4.28
CA ALA A 51 -2.08 5.25 3.64
C ALA A 51 -2.01 5.71 2.17
N ALA A 52 -3.13 5.68 1.44
CA ALA A 52 -3.25 6.22 0.09
C ALA A 52 -2.98 7.73 0.04
N ALA A 53 -3.57 8.50 0.95
CA ALA A 53 -3.33 9.95 1.04
C ALA A 53 -1.86 10.28 1.37
N ALA A 54 -1.24 9.51 2.26
CA ALA A 54 0.19 9.65 2.57
C ALA A 54 1.08 9.35 1.35
N ALA A 55 0.70 8.36 0.53
CA ALA A 55 1.41 8.00 -0.69
C ALA A 55 1.31 9.10 -1.76
N ASP A 56 0.10 9.62 -2.01
CA ASP A 56 -0.14 10.72 -2.95
C ASP A 56 0.66 11.97 -2.56
N LEU A 57 0.66 12.32 -1.27
CA LEU A 57 1.48 13.41 -0.74
C LEU A 57 2.98 13.14 -0.94
N SER A 58 3.46 11.93 -0.66
CA SER A 58 4.88 11.58 -0.86
C SER A 58 5.29 11.75 -2.32
N VAL A 59 4.47 11.29 -3.26
CA VAL A 59 4.73 11.45 -4.70
C VAL A 59 4.74 12.92 -5.10
N SER A 60 3.78 13.73 -4.63
CA SER A 60 3.76 15.18 -4.88
C SER A 60 5.05 15.86 -4.37
N LEU A 61 5.55 15.48 -3.18
CA LEU A 61 6.79 16.03 -2.64
C LEU A 61 8.03 15.58 -3.44
N GLU A 62 8.07 14.33 -3.89
CA GLU A 62 9.15 13.80 -4.73
C GLU A 62 9.18 14.49 -6.09
N LEU A 63 8.02 14.67 -6.73
CA LEU A 63 7.89 15.43 -7.97
C LEU A 63 8.26 16.90 -7.78
N SER A 64 7.87 17.51 -6.66
CA SER A 64 8.23 18.89 -6.35
C SER A 64 9.74 19.07 -6.25
N ALA A 65 10.42 18.11 -5.60
CA ALA A 65 11.87 18.10 -5.50
C ALA A 65 12.54 17.89 -6.86
N LEU A 66 12.01 17.00 -7.70
CA LEU A 66 12.51 16.75 -9.06
C LEU A 66 12.36 17.97 -9.98
N ASN A 67 11.20 18.63 -9.93
CA ASN A 67 10.84 19.71 -10.84
C ASN A 67 11.23 21.11 -10.31
N ARG A 68 11.72 21.19 -9.06
CA ARG A 68 12.05 22.45 -8.37
C ARG A 68 10.89 23.46 -8.35
N ARG A 69 9.67 22.96 -8.29
CA ARG A 69 8.43 23.75 -8.14
C ARG A 69 7.43 22.96 -7.31
N LEU A 70 6.50 23.63 -6.65
CA LEU A 70 5.46 22.93 -5.90
C LEU A 70 4.52 22.20 -6.87
N GLU A 71 4.32 20.91 -6.63
CA GLU A 71 3.35 20.06 -7.33
C GLU A 71 2.18 19.77 -6.39
N ALA A 72 0.96 19.91 -6.88
CA ALA A 72 -0.22 19.50 -6.12
C ALA A 72 -0.29 17.97 -6.01
N THR A 73 -0.97 17.48 -4.98
CA THR A 73 -1.39 16.07 -4.92
C THR A 73 -2.33 15.74 -6.07
N SER A 74 -2.26 14.52 -6.59
CA SER A 74 -3.14 14.07 -7.67
C SER A 74 -4.58 13.85 -7.21
N GLY A 75 -4.82 13.76 -5.89
CA GLY A 75 -6.14 13.50 -5.33
C GLY A 75 -6.54 12.03 -5.46
N VAL A 76 -5.56 11.12 -5.41
CA VAL A 76 -5.81 9.69 -5.62
C VAL A 76 -6.66 9.14 -4.49
N LEU A 77 -7.86 8.69 -4.84
CA LEU A 77 -8.71 7.98 -3.90
C LEU A 77 -8.25 6.53 -3.76
N PRO A 78 -8.29 5.95 -2.55
CA PRO A 78 -8.06 4.52 -2.41
C PRO A 78 -9.07 3.75 -3.26
N LYS A 79 -8.61 2.71 -3.95
CA LYS A 79 -9.50 1.81 -4.69
C LYS A 79 -10.59 1.31 -3.74
N ARG A 80 -11.86 1.44 -4.12
CA ARG A 80 -12.98 0.89 -3.33
C ARG A 80 -12.80 -0.61 -3.26
N ARG A 81 -12.40 -1.11 -2.08
CA ARG A 81 -12.30 -2.52 -1.78
C ARG A 81 -13.22 -2.83 -0.61
N THR A 82 -14.11 -3.79 -0.79
CA THR A 82 -14.90 -4.36 0.30
C THR A 82 -13.98 -5.30 1.07
N TYR A 83 -13.54 -4.88 2.25
CA TYR A 83 -12.83 -5.79 3.16
C TYR A 83 -13.78 -6.82 3.80
N MET A 84 -15.10 -6.60 3.67
CA MET A 84 -16.14 -7.50 4.18
C MET A 84 -15.96 -8.93 3.65
N ASP A 85 -15.80 -9.10 2.34
CA ASP A 85 -15.69 -10.44 1.74
C ASP A 85 -14.43 -11.16 2.23
N ALA A 86 -13.30 -10.45 2.31
CA ALA A 86 -12.05 -11.01 2.85
C ALA A 86 -12.19 -11.42 4.32
N ILE A 87 -12.86 -10.62 5.15
CA ILE A 87 -13.08 -10.96 6.56
C ILE A 87 -14.05 -12.15 6.67
N VAL A 88 -15.12 -12.18 5.88
CA VAL A 88 -16.07 -13.31 5.84
C VAL A 88 -15.31 -14.59 5.49
N THR A 89 -14.51 -14.59 4.43
CA THR A 89 -13.67 -15.73 4.04
C THR A 89 -12.76 -16.18 5.17
N ILE A 90 -12.07 -15.26 5.86
CA ILE A 90 -11.17 -15.62 6.97
C ILE A 90 -11.93 -16.24 8.15
N LEU A 91 -13.17 -15.81 8.40
CA LEU A 91 -13.97 -16.32 9.51
C LEU A 91 -14.69 -17.64 9.19
N ASP A 92 -14.94 -17.91 7.91
CA ASP A 92 -15.57 -19.16 7.44
C ASP A 92 -14.53 -20.24 7.14
N ASP A 93 -13.26 -19.87 6.96
CA ASP A 93 -12.13 -20.78 6.77
C ASP A 93 -11.68 -21.38 8.10
N THR A 94 -12.08 -22.63 8.35
CA THR A 94 -11.74 -23.39 9.56
C THR A 94 -10.39 -24.10 9.48
N ASP A 95 -9.78 -24.16 8.30
CA ASP A 95 -8.57 -24.97 8.06
C ASP A 95 -7.29 -24.20 8.40
N HIS A 96 -7.40 -22.90 8.61
CA HIS A 96 -6.28 -21.99 8.84
C HIS A 96 -6.44 -21.16 10.11
N ASP A 97 -5.32 -20.67 10.63
CA ASP A 97 -5.30 -19.81 11.82
C ASP A 97 -5.92 -18.43 11.53
N THR A 98 -7.17 -18.24 11.95
CA THR A 98 -7.93 -16.99 11.83
C THR A 98 -7.17 -15.78 12.38
N VAL A 99 -6.48 -15.92 13.52
CA VAL A 99 -5.72 -14.82 14.15
C VAL A 99 -4.60 -14.38 13.23
N MET A 100 -3.78 -15.32 12.77
CA MET A 100 -2.69 -15.06 11.84
C MET A 100 -3.21 -14.42 10.54
N GLN A 101 -4.34 -14.91 10.00
CA GLN A 101 -4.93 -14.37 8.78
C GLN A 101 -5.41 -12.93 8.96
N LEU A 102 -6.07 -12.61 10.08
CA LEU A 102 -6.53 -11.25 10.40
C LEU A 102 -5.36 -10.29 10.59
N GLU A 103 -4.30 -10.71 11.29
CA GLU A 103 -3.09 -9.89 11.44
C GLU A 103 -2.45 -9.58 10.10
N ARG A 104 -2.29 -10.61 9.24
CA ARG A 104 -1.75 -10.45 7.90
C ARG A 104 -2.59 -9.50 7.06
N LEU A 105 -3.91 -9.64 7.09
CA LEU A 105 -4.84 -8.74 6.38
C LEU A 105 -4.68 -7.30 6.88
N ALA A 106 -4.64 -7.09 8.19
CA ALA A 106 -4.51 -5.78 8.80
C ALA A 106 -3.18 -5.08 8.50
N LEU A 107 -2.10 -5.84 8.40
CA LEU A 107 -0.78 -5.32 8.03
C LEU A 107 -0.67 -5.01 6.53
N ASN A 108 -1.31 -5.80 5.67
CA ASN A 108 -1.14 -5.71 4.22
C ASN A 108 -2.13 -4.75 3.55
N ALA A 109 -3.36 -4.64 4.06
CA ALA A 109 -4.38 -3.79 3.45
C ALA A 109 -3.95 -2.31 3.33
N PRO A 110 -3.39 -1.64 4.37
CA PRO A 110 -2.93 -0.26 4.23
C PRO A 110 -1.73 -0.13 3.29
N LEU A 111 -0.86 -1.15 3.29
CA LEU A 111 0.34 -1.16 2.45
C LEU A 111 0.01 -1.28 0.96
N GLU A 112 -0.90 -2.18 0.61
CA GLU A 112 -1.37 -2.35 -0.76
C GLU A 112 -2.08 -1.08 -1.26
N ALA A 113 -2.87 -0.43 -0.40
CA ALA A 113 -3.51 0.83 -0.72
C ALA A 113 -2.48 1.94 -1.00
N ALA A 114 -1.41 2.03 -0.19
CA ALA A 114 -0.34 2.99 -0.41
C ALA A 114 0.44 2.73 -1.70
N GLN A 115 0.82 1.48 -1.99
CA GLN A 115 1.52 1.10 -3.22
C GLN A 115 0.69 1.39 -4.47
N THR A 116 -0.60 1.09 -4.43
CA THR A 116 -1.54 1.37 -5.52
C THR A 116 -1.70 2.86 -5.73
N ALA A 117 -1.84 3.63 -4.64
CA ALA A 117 -2.01 5.08 -4.72
C ALA A 117 -0.75 5.77 -5.26
N ALA A 118 0.44 5.38 -4.79
CA ALA A 118 1.71 5.89 -5.30
C ALA A 118 1.86 5.61 -6.81
N SER A 119 1.59 4.37 -7.23
CA SER A 119 1.68 3.99 -8.65
C SER A 119 0.70 4.78 -9.52
N THR A 120 -0.54 4.96 -9.02
CA THR A 120 -1.55 5.77 -9.70
C THR A 120 -1.15 7.24 -9.80
N ALA A 121 -0.68 7.84 -8.70
CA ALA A 121 -0.25 9.24 -8.66
C ALA A 121 0.92 9.49 -9.62
N ILE A 122 1.90 8.58 -9.65
CA ILE A 122 3.03 8.66 -10.60
C ILE A 122 2.52 8.53 -12.05
N GLY A 123 1.64 7.58 -12.34
CA GLY A 123 1.08 7.39 -13.69
C GLY A 123 0.23 8.58 -14.18
N GLN A 124 -0.35 9.37 -13.26
CA GLN A 124 -1.11 10.59 -13.56
C GLN A 124 -0.24 11.86 -13.55
N SER A 125 1.06 11.73 -13.26
CA SER A 125 1.98 12.85 -13.16
C SER A 125 2.66 13.19 -14.49
N GLY A 126 3.47 14.25 -14.48
CA GLY A 126 4.37 14.59 -15.59
C GLY A 126 5.74 13.89 -15.54
N ALA A 127 5.93 12.86 -14.72
CA ALA A 127 7.20 12.14 -14.64
C ALA A 127 7.53 11.40 -15.95
N SER A 128 8.81 11.16 -16.21
CA SER A 128 9.23 10.36 -17.39
C SER A 128 9.07 8.85 -17.15
N GLY A 129 9.03 8.42 -15.90
CA GLY A 129 8.95 7.02 -15.51
C GLY A 129 9.11 6.86 -14.00
N TRP A 130 9.38 5.64 -13.57
CA TRP A 130 9.62 5.32 -12.18
C TRP A 130 10.76 4.33 -11.98
N VAL A 131 11.39 4.38 -10.80
CA VAL A 131 12.34 3.37 -10.33
C VAL A 131 11.78 2.71 -9.08
N ARG A 132 12.08 1.41 -8.88
CA ARG A 132 11.73 0.75 -7.62
C ARG A 132 12.60 1.31 -6.51
N GLN A 133 11.98 1.92 -5.51
CA GLN A 133 12.61 2.25 -4.24
C GLN A 133 12.39 1.08 -3.27
N MET A 134 13.49 0.43 -2.89
CA MET A 134 13.46 -0.67 -1.93
C MET A 134 13.25 -0.13 -0.50
N ASP A 135 12.62 -0.95 0.34
CA ASP A 135 12.62 -0.75 1.78
C ASP A 135 14.01 -1.12 2.37
N PRO A 136 14.26 -0.93 3.68
CA PRO A 136 15.55 -1.25 4.28
C PRO A 136 15.93 -2.74 4.27
N ASP A 137 14.93 -3.63 4.17
CA ASP A 137 15.13 -5.08 4.16
C ASP A 137 14.29 -5.75 3.06
N PRO A 138 14.67 -5.57 1.78
CA PRO A 138 13.84 -6.00 0.68
C PRO A 138 13.96 -7.52 0.51
N CYS A 139 12.81 -8.16 0.28
CA CYS A 139 12.77 -9.60 -0.01
C CYS A 139 13.48 -9.93 -1.33
N GLN A 140 13.83 -11.21 -1.52
CA GLN A 140 14.55 -11.67 -2.72
C GLN A 140 13.82 -11.33 -4.02
N LEU A 141 12.48 -11.44 -4.06
CA LEU A 141 11.67 -11.06 -5.22
C LEU A 141 11.75 -9.56 -5.50
N CYS A 142 11.66 -8.71 -4.48
CA CYS A 142 11.79 -7.26 -4.65
C CYS A 142 13.18 -6.85 -5.14
N ARG A 143 14.24 -7.51 -4.66
CA ARG A 143 15.61 -7.32 -5.17
C ARG A 143 15.72 -7.73 -6.64
N TRP A 144 15.12 -8.85 -7.01
CA TRP A 144 15.10 -9.29 -8.41
C TRP A 144 14.34 -8.34 -9.33
N TRP A 145 13.17 -7.85 -8.90
CA TRP A 145 12.37 -6.87 -9.65
C TRP A 145 13.00 -5.46 -9.70
N TRP A 146 13.93 -5.14 -8.80
CA TRP A 146 14.62 -3.85 -8.81
C TRP A 146 15.48 -3.64 -10.06
N ARG A 147 16.02 -4.72 -10.63
CA ARG A 147 16.81 -4.70 -11.88
C ARG A 147 17.88 -3.60 -11.87
N GLU A 148 18.66 -3.53 -10.79
CA GLU A 148 19.78 -2.58 -10.64
C GLU A 148 19.40 -1.10 -10.80
N GLY A 149 18.18 -0.73 -10.42
CA GLY A 149 17.72 0.67 -10.49
C GLY A 149 17.16 1.06 -11.85
N ARG A 150 16.77 0.07 -12.67
CA ARG A 150 16.09 0.29 -13.95
C ARG A 150 14.93 1.28 -13.83
N VAL A 151 14.86 2.19 -14.80
CA VAL A 151 13.71 3.05 -15.03
C VAL A 151 12.66 2.29 -15.85
N TRP A 152 11.44 2.30 -15.35
CA TRP A 152 10.27 1.71 -15.98
C TRP A 152 9.37 2.83 -16.54
N PRO A 153 8.69 2.57 -17.67
CA PRO A 153 7.73 3.52 -18.20
C PRO A 153 6.49 3.60 -17.30
N LEU A 154 5.74 4.70 -17.39
CA LEU A 154 4.60 5.00 -16.51
C LEU A 154 3.45 3.99 -16.62
N ASP A 155 3.27 3.39 -17.79
CA ASP A 155 2.26 2.38 -18.08
C ASP A 155 2.65 0.98 -17.55
N HIS A 156 3.92 0.78 -17.18
CA HIS A 156 4.37 -0.46 -16.57
C HIS A 156 4.01 -0.50 -15.08
N ALA A 157 3.08 -1.39 -14.72
CA ALA A 157 2.67 -1.58 -13.34
C ALA A 157 3.85 -2.13 -12.51
N MET A 158 4.12 -1.53 -11.34
CA MET A 158 5.13 -2.06 -10.43
C MET A 158 4.65 -3.39 -9.81
N PRO A 159 5.39 -4.50 -9.99
CA PRO A 159 5.07 -5.73 -9.26
C PRO A 159 5.14 -5.52 -7.74
N THR A 160 4.18 -6.04 -6.99
CA THR A 160 4.14 -5.96 -5.52
C THR A 160 4.25 -7.36 -4.92
N HIS A 161 4.87 -7.45 -3.74
CA HIS A 161 4.88 -8.66 -2.92
C HIS A 161 4.17 -8.35 -1.60
N PRO A 162 3.19 -9.17 -1.16
CA PRO A 162 2.50 -8.94 0.10
C PRO A 162 3.47 -8.78 1.27
N GLY A 163 3.30 -7.70 2.03
CA GLY A 163 4.11 -7.40 3.22
C GLY A 163 5.38 -6.57 2.99
N CYS A 164 5.83 -6.37 1.74
CA CYS A 164 7.02 -5.56 1.43
C CYS A 164 6.69 -4.09 1.22
N GLU A 165 7.50 -3.19 1.78
CA GLU A 165 7.30 -1.72 1.75
C GLU A 165 8.00 -1.02 0.57
N CYS A 166 8.43 -1.81 -0.42
CA CYS A 166 8.97 -1.29 -1.66
C CYS A 166 7.90 -0.50 -2.43
N VAL A 167 8.28 0.65 -2.99
CA VAL A 167 7.38 1.57 -3.70
C VAL A 167 7.99 2.04 -5.01
N ALA A 168 7.15 2.54 -5.92
CA ALA A 168 7.60 3.25 -7.10
C ALA A 168 7.99 4.67 -6.69
N ARG A 169 9.14 5.14 -7.19
CA ARG A 169 9.62 6.52 -7.03
C ARG A 169 9.68 7.16 -8.41
N PRO A 170 9.05 8.34 -8.63
CA PRO A 170 9.08 9.00 -9.92
C PRO A 170 10.49 9.44 -10.27
N VAL A 171 10.78 9.51 -11.56
CA VAL A 171 12.03 10.05 -12.11
C VAL A 171 11.75 10.83 -13.38
N ASN A 172 12.58 11.84 -13.65
CA ASN A 172 12.68 12.47 -14.96
C ASN A 172 13.99 12.02 -15.60
N VAL A 173 13.92 11.61 -16.86
CA VAL A 173 15.11 11.23 -17.64
C VAL A 173 15.12 12.01 -18.95
N ASP A 174 16.31 12.48 -19.35
CA ASP A 174 16.49 13.32 -20.55
C ASP A 174 16.34 12.54 -21.87
N TYR A 175 16.22 11.20 -21.81
CA TYR A 175 16.00 10.34 -22.97
C TYR A 175 14.71 9.52 -22.80
N LYS A 176 13.97 9.30 -23.90
CA LYS A 176 12.74 8.49 -23.89
C LYS A 176 13.04 7.11 -23.31
N VAL A 177 12.35 6.76 -22.22
CA VAL A 177 12.36 5.40 -21.66
C VAL A 177 11.94 4.46 -22.78
N ARG A 178 12.81 3.53 -23.20
CA ARG A 178 12.50 2.58 -24.27
C ARG A 178 11.29 1.74 -23.85
N GLU A 179 10.20 1.83 -24.62
CA GLU A 179 9.10 0.87 -24.54
C GLU A 179 9.68 -0.52 -24.75
N VAL A 180 9.53 -1.40 -23.76
CA VAL A 180 9.88 -2.81 -23.91
C VAL A 180 8.59 -3.54 -24.21
N THR A 181 8.41 -3.85 -25.49
CA THR A 181 7.38 -4.76 -25.99
C THR A 181 7.68 -6.16 -25.44
N TYR A 182 6.72 -6.75 -24.74
CA TYR A 182 6.78 -8.12 -24.24
C TYR A 182 6.39 -9.13 -25.32
#